data_AF-A0A7G1PDF5-F1
#
_entry.id   AF-A0A7G1PDF5-F1
#
_cell.length_a   1.000
_cell.length_b   1.000
_cell.length_c   1.000
_cell.angle_alpha   90.00
_cell.angle_beta   90.00
_cell.angle_gamma   90.00
#
_symmetry.space_group_name_H-M   'P 1'
#
loop_
_entity.id
_entity.type
_entity.pdbx_description
1 polymer ?
#
loop_
_entity_poly.entity_id
_entity_poly.type
_entity_poly.pdbx_seq_one_letter_code
_entity_poly.pdbx_strand_id
1 'polypeptide(L)'
;MTLKSEDLYMLKSHIAQALSVSEQDDDGQYLVLRTDGFGAQLDASDDAVGAIGSALENRRFAAQLAHQVSPETLAKAFSAAVRIGELRAAVTELQEHLAEGRNREDVYQDWCERHSWAFGNAYVARDDQRVIGIGDHVDLLMKSTASGLRDVYELKRPDKDVILYDDTHQNWYWSSHTAKAIGQCHRYLDTLHRAAEFGLQPARPDIVAYHPRAVVIIGRSHTWEETQLRALHGLNSRMHGITVMTYDQLLSQCHALLSHVTAIDENAEGQPSQLTA
;
A
#
# COMPACT_ATOMS: atom_id res chain seq x y z
N MET A 1 -19.92 24.41 20.69
CA MET A 1 -18.69 24.21 19.93
C MET A 1 -18.34 25.55 19.29
N THR A 2 -17.43 26.30 19.91
CA THR A 2 -17.00 27.62 19.44
C THR A 2 -15.78 27.40 18.55
N LEU A 3 -15.91 27.66 17.25
CA LEU A 3 -14.80 27.64 16.31
C LEU A 3 -13.76 28.68 16.75
N LYS A 4 -12.49 28.29 16.80
CA LYS A 4 -11.40 29.22 17.17
C LYS A 4 -11.23 30.24 16.05
N SER A 5 -10.77 31.44 16.39
CA SER A 5 -10.58 32.52 15.41
C SER A 5 -9.68 32.12 14.25
N GLU A 6 -8.71 31.26 14.51
CA GLU A 6 -7.78 30.70 13.52
C GLU A 6 -8.49 29.80 12.48
N ASP A 7 -9.42 28.95 12.93
CA ASP A 7 -10.24 28.09 12.06
C ASP A 7 -11.14 28.95 11.14
N LEU A 8 -11.64 30.07 11.65
CA LEU A 8 -12.45 31.04 10.89
C LEU A 8 -11.64 31.80 9.84
N TYR A 9 -10.36 32.09 10.12
CA TYR A 9 -9.45 32.71 9.14
C TYR A 9 -9.09 31.75 8.01
N MET A 10 -8.81 30.48 8.33
CA MET A 10 -8.57 29.43 7.34
C MET A 10 -9.79 29.24 6.45
N LEU A 11 -10.98 29.10 7.05
CA LEU A 11 -12.22 28.96 6.30
C LEU A 11 -12.48 30.17 5.38
N LYS A 12 -12.24 31.39 5.86
CA LYS A 12 -12.38 32.61 5.05
C LYS A 12 -11.40 32.64 3.88
N SER A 13 -10.16 32.20 4.07
CA SER A 13 -9.16 32.10 3.01
C SER A 13 -9.57 31.09 1.93
N HIS A 14 -10.06 29.93 2.35
CA HIS A 14 -10.56 28.89 1.44
C HIS A 14 -11.78 29.37 0.64
N ILE A 15 -12.71 30.07 1.28
CA ILE A 15 -13.89 30.65 0.60
C ILE A 15 -13.46 31.73 -0.40
N ALA A 16 -12.50 32.58 -0.06
CA ALA A 16 -12.00 33.62 -0.97
C ALA A 16 -11.29 33.04 -2.20
N GLN A 17 -10.51 31.96 -2.03
CA GLN A 17 -9.90 31.23 -3.15
C GLN A 17 -10.95 30.54 -4.02
N ALA A 18 -11.95 29.90 -3.42
CA ALA A 18 -13.05 29.28 -4.18
C ALA A 18 -13.85 30.33 -4.96
N LEU A 19 -14.08 31.51 -4.38
CA LEU A 19 -14.75 32.63 -5.04
C LEU A 19 -13.93 33.21 -6.19
N SER A 20 -12.61 33.40 -6.03
CA SER A 20 -11.77 33.93 -7.11
C SER A 20 -11.68 32.97 -8.31
N VAL A 21 -11.83 31.67 -8.07
CA VAL A 21 -11.92 30.65 -9.13
C VAL A 21 -13.32 30.68 -9.76
N SER A 22 -14.38 30.93 -9.00
CA SER A 22 -15.76 31.04 -9.52
C SER A 22 -16.07 32.34 -10.27
N GLU A 23 -15.27 33.39 -10.08
CA GLU A 23 -15.40 34.67 -10.79
C GLU A 23 -14.71 34.66 -12.18
N GLN A 24 -14.04 33.57 -12.54
CA GLN A 24 -13.59 33.34 -13.91
C GLN A 24 -14.75 32.77 -14.72
N ASP A 25 -15.07 33.41 -15.86
CA ASP A 25 -16.19 33.13 -16.77
C ASP A 25 -16.11 31.75 -17.49
N ASP A 26 -15.64 30.71 -16.81
CA ASP A 26 -15.46 29.36 -17.36
C ASP A 26 -16.23 28.33 -16.51
N ASP A 27 -17.21 27.66 -17.13
CA ASP A 27 -18.05 26.60 -16.53
C ASP A 27 -17.27 25.25 -16.40
N GLY A 28 -16.00 25.32 -16.00
CA GLY A 28 -15.07 24.18 -15.94
C GLY A 28 -14.95 23.54 -14.55
N GLN A 29 -14.56 22.26 -14.52
CA GLN A 29 -14.02 21.64 -13.30
C GLN A 29 -12.55 22.05 -13.15
N TYR A 30 -12.21 22.70 -12.05
CA TYR A 30 -10.87 23.22 -11.80
C TYR A 30 -10.04 22.27 -10.92
N LEU A 31 -8.78 22.06 -11.31
CA LEU A 31 -7.76 21.47 -10.44
C LEU A 31 -6.89 22.59 -9.90
N VAL A 32 -7.05 22.92 -8.61
CA VAL A 32 -6.24 23.94 -7.93
C VAL A 32 -4.95 23.29 -7.42
N LEU A 33 -3.83 23.64 -8.03
CA LEU A 33 -2.50 23.16 -7.64
C LEU A 33 -1.79 24.25 -6.84
N ARG A 34 -1.53 23.98 -5.56
CA ARG A 34 -0.74 24.85 -4.68
C ARG A 34 0.75 24.58 -4.90
N THR A 35 1.44 25.47 -5.62
CA THR A 35 2.86 25.33 -6.00
C THR A 35 3.81 25.48 -4.81
N ASP A 36 3.35 26.09 -3.73
CA ASP A 36 4.04 26.25 -2.45
C ASP A 36 4.09 24.96 -1.59
N GLY A 37 3.41 23.89 -2.03
CA GLY A 37 3.47 22.56 -1.40
C GLY A 37 3.95 21.42 -2.30
N PHE A 38 4.18 21.66 -3.59
CA PHE A 38 4.54 20.62 -4.55
C PHE A 38 5.95 20.02 -4.32
N GLY A 39 6.88 20.80 -3.75
CA GLY A 39 8.23 20.33 -3.44
C GLY A 39 8.35 19.46 -2.18
N ALA A 40 7.28 19.32 -1.39
CA ALA A 40 7.34 18.59 -0.11
C ALA A 40 6.74 17.18 -0.16
N GLN A 41 5.96 16.85 -1.20
CA GLN A 41 5.18 15.60 -1.26
C GLN A 41 5.50 14.72 -2.47
N LEU A 42 6.28 15.25 -3.44
CA LEU A 42 6.82 14.49 -4.55
C LEU A 42 8.33 14.42 -4.35
N ASP A 43 8.89 13.22 -4.29
CA ASP A 43 10.31 12.95 -4.59
C ASP A 43 10.63 13.22 -6.08
N ALA A 44 9.88 14.10 -6.73
CA ALA A 44 10.29 14.72 -7.98
C ALA A 44 11.35 15.75 -7.57
N SER A 45 12.57 15.66 -8.12
CA SER A 45 13.55 16.71 -7.87
C SER A 45 12.91 18.06 -8.19
N ASP A 46 13.28 19.12 -7.45
CA ASP A 46 12.80 20.48 -7.72
C ASP A 46 12.89 20.85 -9.22
N ASP A 47 13.80 20.20 -9.97
CA ASP A 47 13.95 20.33 -11.42
C ASP A 47 12.76 19.79 -12.22
N ALA A 48 12.08 18.73 -11.79
CA ALA A 48 10.95 18.15 -12.51
C ALA A 48 9.68 19.01 -12.37
N VAL A 49 9.43 19.54 -11.17
CA VAL A 49 8.35 20.52 -10.94
C VAL A 49 8.66 21.82 -11.69
N GLY A 50 9.91 22.27 -11.66
CA GLY A 50 10.39 23.41 -12.43
C GLY A 50 10.29 23.21 -13.95
N ALA A 51 10.58 22.00 -14.45
CA ALA A 51 10.49 21.65 -15.86
C ALA A 51 9.03 21.57 -16.34
N ILE A 52 8.12 21.02 -15.54
CA ILE A 52 6.68 21.02 -15.85
C ILE A 52 6.14 22.45 -15.84
N GLY A 53 6.51 23.26 -14.85
CA GLY A 53 6.16 24.68 -14.80
C GLY A 53 6.65 25.43 -16.05
N SER A 54 7.92 25.27 -16.40
CA SER A 54 8.53 25.89 -17.59
C SER A 54 7.92 25.41 -18.91
N ALA A 55 7.53 24.13 -18.99
CA ALA A 55 6.87 23.57 -20.16
C ALA A 55 5.44 24.10 -20.33
N LEU A 56 4.71 24.28 -19.23
CA LEU A 56 3.34 24.84 -19.23
C LEU A 56 3.33 26.37 -19.47
N GLU A 57 4.42 27.07 -19.16
CA GLU A 57 4.63 28.47 -19.54
C GLU A 57 4.76 28.66 -21.07
N ASN A 58 5.08 27.59 -21.80
CA ASN A 58 5.04 27.61 -23.26
C ASN A 58 3.59 27.63 -23.76
N ARG A 59 3.11 28.85 -24.04
CA ARG A 59 1.75 29.15 -24.50
C ARG A 59 1.27 28.29 -25.68
N ARG A 60 2.18 27.86 -26.56
CA ARG A 60 1.85 27.01 -27.72
C ARG A 60 1.64 25.56 -27.31
N PHE A 61 2.46 25.05 -26.39
CA PHE A 61 2.34 23.70 -25.85
C PHE A 61 1.09 23.58 -24.97
N ALA A 62 0.87 24.55 -24.07
CA ALA A 62 -0.32 24.60 -23.23
C ALA A 62 -1.62 24.70 -24.05
N ALA A 63 -1.65 25.55 -25.10
CA ALA A 63 -2.81 25.66 -25.99
C ALA A 63 -3.06 24.37 -26.79
N GLN A 64 -2.01 23.66 -27.19
CA GLN A 64 -2.14 22.40 -27.91
C GLN A 64 -2.63 21.26 -27.00
N LEU A 65 -2.14 21.19 -25.75
CA LEU A 65 -2.64 20.28 -24.72
C LEU A 65 -4.11 20.55 -24.38
N ALA A 66 -4.49 21.81 -24.19
CA ALA A 66 -5.86 22.21 -23.88
C ALA A 66 -6.85 21.91 -25.03
N HIS A 67 -6.38 21.93 -26.28
CA HIS A 67 -7.21 21.58 -27.43
C HIS A 67 -7.28 20.07 -27.71
N GLN A 68 -6.28 19.30 -27.33
CA GLN A 68 -6.18 17.87 -27.67
C GLN A 68 -6.61 16.93 -26.53
N VAL A 69 -6.60 17.39 -25.29
CA VAL A 69 -6.83 16.56 -24.11
C VAL A 69 -7.87 17.22 -23.20
N SER A 70 -8.93 16.50 -22.85
CA SER A 70 -9.92 17.02 -21.92
C SER A 70 -9.32 17.22 -20.53
N PRO A 71 -9.78 18.22 -19.74
CA PRO A 71 -9.32 18.43 -18.37
C PRO A 71 -9.42 17.18 -17.50
N GLU A 72 -10.45 16.37 -17.68
CA GLU A 72 -10.63 15.09 -16.99
C GLU A 72 -9.54 14.06 -17.33
N THR A 73 -9.12 14.00 -18.60
CA THR A 73 -8.06 13.09 -19.05
C THR A 73 -6.71 13.54 -18.50
N LEU A 74 -6.46 14.85 -18.49
CA LEU A 74 -5.28 15.45 -17.89
C LEU A 74 -5.21 15.14 -16.39
N ALA A 75 -6.30 15.37 -15.65
CA ALA A 75 -6.37 15.10 -14.21
C ALA A 75 -6.15 13.61 -13.89
N LYS A 76 -6.68 12.70 -14.71
CA LYS A 76 -6.44 11.25 -14.59
C LYS A 76 -4.97 10.90 -14.82
N ALA A 77 -4.35 11.42 -15.88
CA ALA A 77 -2.95 11.19 -16.18
C ALA A 77 -2.02 11.71 -15.07
N PHE A 78 -2.27 12.92 -14.57
CA PHE A 78 -1.52 13.47 -13.43
C PHE A 78 -1.70 12.61 -12.17
N SER A 79 -2.93 12.21 -11.85
CA SER A 79 -3.20 11.36 -10.67
C SER A 79 -2.49 10.00 -10.79
N ALA A 80 -2.45 9.41 -11.99
CA ALA A 80 -1.73 8.17 -12.26
C ALA A 80 -0.21 8.35 -12.09
N ALA A 81 0.37 9.42 -12.63
CA ALA A 81 1.78 9.73 -12.50
C ALA A 81 2.20 9.95 -11.03
N VAL A 82 1.40 10.71 -10.27
CA VAL A 82 1.61 10.91 -8.82
C VAL A 82 1.57 9.56 -8.10
N ARG A 83 0.55 8.74 -8.40
CA ARG A 83 0.41 7.41 -7.79
C ARG A 83 1.60 6.51 -8.09
N ILE A 84 2.10 6.49 -9.33
CA ILE A 84 3.30 5.74 -9.71
C ILE A 84 4.53 6.24 -8.94
N GLY A 85 4.67 7.56 -8.77
CA GLY A 85 5.72 8.17 -7.96
C GLY A 85 5.69 7.71 -6.52
N GLU A 86 4.52 7.76 -5.86
CA GLU A 86 4.32 7.27 -4.49
C GLU A 86 4.67 5.79 -4.34
N LEU A 87 4.20 4.94 -5.27
CA LEU A 87 4.50 3.51 -5.26
C LEU A 87 6.00 3.27 -5.36
N ARG A 88 6.68 3.98 -6.29
CA ARG A 88 8.12 3.86 -6.50
C ARG A 88 8.91 4.28 -5.25
N ALA A 89 8.57 5.42 -4.65
CA ALA A 89 9.22 5.90 -3.44
C ALA A 89 9.09 4.89 -2.29
N ALA A 90 7.89 4.34 -2.07
CA ALA A 90 7.66 3.33 -1.06
C ALA A 90 8.44 2.02 -1.31
N VAL A 91 8.53 1.57 -2.57
CA VAL A 91 9.35 0.40 -2.94
C VAL A 91 10.83 0.65 -2.65
N THR A 92 11.34 1.83 -3.02
CA THR A 92 12.72 2.23 -2.73
C THR A 92 12.97 2.28 -1.23
N GLU A 93 12.07 2.87 -0.44
CA GLU A 93 12.19 2.93 1.03
C GLU A 93 12.29 1.52 1.65
N LEU A 94 11.43 0.58 1.24
CA LEU A 94 11.50 -0.80 1.72
C LEU A 94 12.82 -1.46 1.33
N GLN A 95 13.25 -1.27 0.08
CA GLN A 95 14.52 -1.81 -0.41
C GLN A 95 15.71 -1.27 0.40
N GLU A 96 15.72 0.02 0.73
CA GLU A 96 16.75 0.66 1.54
C GLU A 96 16.75 0.14 2.99
N HIS A 97 15.60 0.04 3.64
CA HIS A 97 15.49 -0.56 4.98
C HIS A 97 16.13 -1.95 5.05
N LEU A 98 15.86 -2.75 4.02
CA LEU A 98 16.34 -4.11 3.90
C LEU A 98 17.85 -4.17 3.55
N ALA A 99 18.34 -3.28 2.70
CA ALA A 99 19.75 -3.19 2.30
C ALA A 99 20.64 -2.67 3.43
N GLU A 100 20.14 -1.72 4.23
CA GLU A 100 20.83 -1.20 5.42
C GLU A 100 20.81 -2.17 6.60
N GLY A 101 20.12 -3.31 6.49
CA GLY A 101 20.01 -4.29 7.56
C GLY A 101 19.24 -3.76 8.77
N ARG A 102 18.26 -2.87 8.55
CA ARG A 102 17.37 -2.44 9.64
C ARG A 102 16.56 -3.63 10.11
N ASN A 103 16.66 -3.97 11.39
CA ASN A 103 16.04 -5.18 11.94
C ASN A 103 14.92 -4.89 12.95
N ARG A 104 14.63 -3.62 13.23
CA ARG A 104 13.55 -3.29 14.17
C ARG A 104 12.20 -3.60 13.54
N GLU A 105 11.36 -4.32 14.26
CA GLU A 105 10.03 -4.75 13.79
C GLU A 105 9.11 -3.55 13.53
N ASP A 106 9.18 -2.51 14.36
CA ASP A 106 8.36 -1.30 14.26
C ASP A 106 8.60 -0.48 13.00
N VAL A 107 9.82 -0.51 12.45
CA VAL A 107 10.13 0.13 11.15
C VAL A 107 9.32 -0.51 10.03
N TYR A 108 9.19 -1.85 10.04
CA TYR A 108 8.44 -2.56 9.02
C TYR A 108 6.93 -2.51 9.27
N GLN A 109 6.50 -2.51 10.53
CA GLN A 109 5.10 -2.27 10.89
C GLN A 109 4.66 -0.90 10.35
N ASP A 110 5.38 0.18 10.67
CA ASP A 110 5.07 1.54 10.19
C ASP A 110 5.03 1.61 8.66
N TRP A 111 6.03 1.03 7.98
CA TRP A 111 6.05 1.00 6.52
C TRP A 111 4.83 0.27 5.94
N CYS A 112 4.51 -0.92 6.46
CA CYS A 112 3.36 -1.70 6.00
C CYS A 112 2.02 -1.03 6.32
N GLU A 113 1.92 -0.27 7.41
CA GLU A 113 0.75 0.53 7.75
C GLU A 113 0.52 1.68 6.75
N ARG A 114 1.58 2.39 6.37
CA ARG A 114 1.54 3.46 5.36
C ARG A 114 1.28 2.93 3.95
N HIS A 115 1.75 1.72 3.66
CA HIS A 115 1.77 1.15 2.32
C HIS A 115 1.02 -0.17 2.23
N SER A 116 -0.21 -0.21 2.77
CA SER A 116 -1.05 -1.41 2.81
C SER A 116 -1.35 -2.03 1.43
N TRP A 117 -1.20 -1.25 0.35
CA TRP A 117 -1.30 -1.75 -1.03
C TRP A 117 -0.23 -2.81 -1.36
N ALA A 118 0.87 -2.89 -0.59
CA ALA A 118 1.93 -3.88 -0.71
C ALA A 118 1.42 -5.32 -0.57
N PHE A 119 0.26 -5.50 0.06
CA PHE A 119 -0.41 -6.79 0.25
C PHE A 119 -1.37 -7.16 -0.88
N GLY A 120 -1.43 -6.34 -1.93
CA GLY A 120 -2.21 -6.56 -3.15
C GLY A 120 -3.55 -5.82 -3.19
N ASN A 121 -4.21 -5.88 -4.36
CA ASN A 121 -5.49 -5.22 -4.65
C ASN A 121 -6.70 -5.81 -3.90
N ALA A 122 -6.44 -6.78 -3.02
CA ALA A 122 -7.46 -7.47 -2.28
C ALA A 122 -7.97 -6.68 -1.07
N TYR A 123 -7.53 -5.44 -0.80
CA TYR A 123 -7.86 -4.70 0.44
C TYR A 123 -8.23 -3.23 0.22
N VAL A 124 -9.33 -2.76 0.82
CA VAL A 124 -10.00 -1.48 0.45
C VAL A 124 -9.43 -0.31 1.24
N ALA A 125 -9.08 -0.53 2.51
CA ALA A 125 -8.69 0.53 3.42
C ALA A 125 -8.14 -0.07 4.71
N ARG A 126 -7.26 0.72 5.33
CA ARG A 126 -6.79 0.59 6.71
C ARG A 126 -7.95 0.38 7.68
N ASP A 127 -7.83 -0.62 8.56
CA ASP A 127 -8.59 -0.67 9.80
C ASP A 127 -7.70 -0.12 10.92
N ASP A 128 -8.20 0.85 11.69
CA ASP A 128 -7.51 1.39 12.87
C ASP A 128 -7.52 0.39 14.04
N GLN A 129 -8.29 -0.70 13.93
CA GLN A 129 -8.39 -1.70 14.97
C GLN A 129 -7.18 -2.65 14.97
N ARG A 130 -6.44 -2.65 16.09
CA ARG A 130 -5.37 -3.61 16.40
C ARG A 130 -5.76 -4.63 17.46
N VAL A 131 -6.75 -4.30 18.30
CA VAL A 131 -7.18 -5.15 19.42
C VAL A 131 -8.32 -6.05 18.97
N ILE A 132 -8.07 -7.35 18.85
CA ILE A 132 -9.10 -8.31 18.44
C ILE A 132 -9.70 -9.09 19.61
N GLY A 133 -9.11 -8.95 20.80
CA GLY A 133 -9.52 -9.62 22.04
C GLY A 133 -8.72 -9.10 23.24
N ILE A 134 -9.04 -9.60 24.44
CA ILE A 134 -8.33 -9.19 25.65
C ILE A 134 -6.88 -9.69 25.59
N GLY A 135 -5.94 -8.76 25.40
CA GLY A 135 -4.52 -9.05 25.29
C GLY A 135 -4.07 -9.51 23.90
N ASP A 136 -4.95 -9.47 22.89
CA ASP A 136 -4.62 -9.81 21.50
C ASP A 136 -4.48 -8.56 20.65
N HIS A 137 -3.24 -8.28 20.26
CA HIS A 137 -2.87 -7.18 19.39
C HIS A 137 -2.23 -7.77 18.14
N VAL A 138 -2.85 -7.52 16.98
CA VAL A 138 -2.30 -7.91 15.67
C VAL A 138 -1.49 -6.76 15.10
N ASP A 139 -0.44 -7.05 14.32
CA ASP A 139 0.37 -6.00 13.70
C ASP A 139 -0.44 -5.25 12.63
N LEU A 140 -1.15 -5.98 11.78
CA LEU A 140 -2.09 -5.38 10.83
C LEU A 140 -3.35 -6.21 10.72
N LEU A 141 -4.46 -5.50 10.59
CA LEU A 141 -5.78 -6.07 10.32
C LEU A 141 -6.31 -5.42 9.04
N MET A 142 -6.56 -6.22 8.02
CA MET A 142 -6.86 -5.71 6.68
C MET A 142 -8.19 -6.21 6.16
N LYS A 143 -9.08 -5.29 5.78
CA LYS A 143 -10.38 -5.63 5.24
C LYS A 143 -10.31 -5.90 3.73
N SER A 144 -10.67 -7.11 3.34
CA SER A 144 -10.68 -7.54 1.96
C SER A 144 -11.73 -6.80 1.12
N THR A 145 -11.35 -6.37 -0.09
CA THR A 145 -12.20 -5.74 -1.13
C THR A 145 -13.27 -6.67 -1.64
N ALA A 146 -12.93 -7.94 -1.87
CA ALA A 146 -13.81 -8.88 -2.53
C ALA A 146 -14.86 -9.47 -1.58
N SER A 147 -14.50 -9.68 -0.32
CA SER A 147 -15.32 -10.43 0.64
C SER A 147 -15.76 -9.61 1.85
N GLY A 148 -15.14 -8.45 2.11
CA GLY A 148 -15.36 -7.66 3.32
C GLY A 148 -14.79 -8.29 4.60
N LEU A 149 -14.07 -9.41 4.48
CA LEU A 149 -13.48 -10.18 5.57
C LEU A 149 -12.13 -9.59 6.00
N ARG A 150 -11.68 -9.86 7.22
CA ARG A 150 -10.38 -9.35 7.69
C ARG A 150 -9.31 -10.41 7.71
N ASP A 151 -8.18 -10.11 7.10
CA ASP A 151 -6.97 -10.93 7.19
C ASP A 151 -5.98 -10.30 8.17
N VAL A 152 -5.19 -11.17 8.79
CA VAL A 152 -4.18 -10.81 9.79
C VAL A 152 -2.82 -10.84 9.12
N TYR A 153 -2.01 -9.81 9.33
CA TYR A 153 -0.60 -9.87 9.03
C TYR A 153 0.18 -9.81 10.35
N GLU A 154 1.07 -10.78 10.54
CA GLU A 154 1.98 -10.85 11.68
C GLU A 154 3.41 -10.66 11.14
N LEU A 155 4.05 -9.57 11.57
CA LEU A 155 5.39 -9.22 11.18
C LEU A 155 6.37 -9.74 12.24
N LYS A 156 7.50 -10.23 11.77
CA LYS A 156 8.67 -10.53 12.59
C LYS A 156 9.89 -9.91 11.93
N ARG A 157 10.97 -9.76 12.69
CA ARG A 157 12.18 -9.10 12.19
C ARG A 157 12.78 -9.79 10.94
N PRO A 158 13.40 -9.02 10.02
CA PRO A 158 14.05 -9.56 8.82
C PRO A 158 15.34 -10.35 9.10
N ASP A 159 15.98 -10.18 10.26
CA ASP A 159 17.17 -10.96 10.66
C ASP A 159 16.85 -12.39 11.13
N LYS A 160 15.59 -12.83 11.07
CA LYS A 160 15.18 -14.15 11.55
C LYS A 160 15.25 -15.22 10.48
N ASP A 161 15.76 -16.38 10.88
CA ASP A 161 15.66 -17.59 10.09
C ASP A 161 14.18 -17.92 9.85
N VAL A 162 13.85 -18.27 8.62
CA VAL A 162 12.47 -18.63 8.23
C VAL A 162 12.30 -20.14 8.26
N ILE A 163 13.19 -20.85 7.56
CA ILE A 163 13.27 -22.31 7.48
C ILE A 163 14.70 -22.75 7.74
N LEU A 164 14.84 -23.96 8.26
CA LEU A 164 16.12 -24.61 8.54
C LEU A 164 16.15 -25.98 7.87
N TYR A 165 17.35 -26.50 7.62
CA TYR A 165 17.55 -27.84 7.07
C TYR A 165 18.00 -28.80 8.16
N ASP A 166 17.45 -30.01 8.17
CA ASP A 166 17.92 -31.12 9.00
C ASP A 166 18.73 -32.09 8.14
N ASP A 167 20.04 -32.14 8.35
CA ASP A 167 20.94 -33.05 7.63
C ASP A 167 20.67 -34.53 7.96
N THR A 168 20.04 -34.85 9.09
CA THR A 168 19.76 -36.24 9.48
C THR A 168 18.59 -36.80 8.69
N HIS A 169 17.50 -36.03 8.59
CA HIS A 169 16.26 -36.43 7.94
C HIS A 169 16.12 -35.84 6.53
N GLN A 170 17.12 -35.06 6.08
CA GLN A 170 17.24 -34.49 4.74
C GLN A 170 16.03 -33.64 4.34
N ASN A 171 15.45 -32.88 5.28
CA ASN A 171 14.23 -32.11 5.07
C ASN A 171 14.34 -30.68 5.58
N TRP A 172 13.54 -29.80 4.97
CA TRP A 172 13.34 -28.44 5.46
C TRP A 172 12.21 -28.40 6.48
N TYR A 173 12.36 -27.54 7.49
CA TYR A 173 11.36 -27.33 8.53
C TYR A 173 11.32 -25.86 8.97
N TRP A 174 10.22 -25.47 9.62
CA TRP A 174 10.07 -24.12 10.16
C TRP A 174 11.10 -23.83 11.24
N SER A 175 11.74 -22.66 11.20
CA SER A 175 12.57 -22.21 12.32
C SER A 175 11.71 -22.06 13.59
N SER A 176 12.37 -22.00 14.74
CA SER A 176 11.68 -21.74 16.02
C SER A 176 11.00 -20.35 16.05
N HIS A 177 11.51 -19.37 15.31
CA HIS A 177 10.90 -18.05 15.18
C HIS A 177 9.61 -18.12 14.35
N THR A 178 9.65 -18.81 13.22
CA THR A 178 8.49 -18.99 12.34
C THR A 178 7.41 -19.82 13.00
N ALA A 179 7.77 -20.91 13.70
CA ALA A 179 6.82 -21.73 14.44
C ALA A 179 6.08 -20.95 15.53
N LYS A 180 6.77 -20.04 16.24
CA LYS A 180 6.13 -19.15 17.23
C LYS A 180 5.14 -18.18 16.57
N ALA A 181 5.52 -17.56 15.45
CA ALA A 181 4.64 -16.64 14.71
C ALA A 181 3.39 -17.36 14.18
N ILE A 182 3.54 -18.58 13.63
CA ILE A 182 2.41 -19.42 13.23
C ILE A 182 1.48 -19.71 14.43
N GLY A 183 2.05 -20.02 15.60
CA GLY A 183 1.29 -20.20 16.84
C GLY A 183 0.52 -18.95 17.27
N GLN A 184 1.09 -17.76 17.12
CA GLN A 184 0.40 -16.49 17.36
C GLN A 184 -0.77 -16.31 16.39
N CYS A 185 -0.55 -16.56 15.10
CA CYS A 185 -1.61 -16.50 14.09
C CYS A 185 -2.76 -17.46 14.40
N HIS A 186 -2.49 -18.70 14.83
CA HIS A 186 -3.55 -19.63 15.25
C HIS A 186 -4.44 -19.02 16.34
N ARG A 187 -3.84 -18.43 17.39
CA ARG A 187 -4.58 -17.79 18.47
C ARG A 187 -5.43 -16.60 17.98
N TYR A 188 -4.91 -15.81 17.05
CA TYR A 188 -5.66 -14.68 16.46
C TYR A 188 -6.84 -15.17 15.63
N LEU A 189 -6.64 -16.19 14.79
CA LEU A 189 -7.71 -16.77 13.97
C LEU A 189 -8.79 -17.40 14.85
N ASP A 190 -8.42 -18.12 15.91
CA ASP A 190 -9.38 -18.65 16.90
C ASP A 190 -10.20 -17.54 17.57
N THR A 191 -9.55 -16.43 17.92
CA THR A 191 -10.20 -15.28 18.54
C THR A 191 -11.21 -14.62 17.59
N LEU A 192 -10.81 -14.42 16.34
CA LEU A 192 -11.68 -13.86 15.29
C LEU A 192 -12.84 -14.80 14.96
N HIS A 193 -12.62 -16.12 14.90
CA HIS A 193 -13.69 -17.10 14.72
C HIS A 193 -14.70 -17.08 15.86
N ARG A 194 -14.24 -17.08 17.13
CA ARG A 194 -15.12 -16.98 18.30
C ARG A 194 -15.93 -15.67 18.27
N ALA A 195 -15.30 -14.56 17.92
CA ALA A 195 -16.00 -13.28 17.79
C ALA A 195 -17.12 -13.32 16.72
N ALA A 196 -16.91 -14.07 15.63
CA ALA A 196 -17.90 -14.28 14.59
C ALA A 196 -19.04 -15.21 15.02
N GLU A 197 -18.77 -16.28 15.78
CA GLU A 197 -19.76 -17.27 16.24
C GLU A 197 -20.79 -16.69 17.22
N PHE A 198 -20.38 -15.77 18.10
CA PHE A 198 -21.27 -15.25 19.16
C PHE A 198 -22.09 -14.01 18.77
N GLY A 199 -21.99 -13.54 17.52
CA GLY A 199 -22.79 -12.41 17.04
C GLY A 199 -22.66 -11.18 17.94
N LEU A 200 -21.46 -10.58 17.93
CA LEU A 200 -21.14 -9.26 18.49
C LEU A 200 -21.30 -9.11 20.01
N GLN A 201 -20.21 -8.71 20.66
CA GLN A 201 -20.34 -7.70 21.70
C GLN A 201 -21.12 -6.52 21.09
N PRO A 202 -22.26 -6.09 21.67
CA PRO A 202 -23.09 -5.01 21.12
C PRO A 202 -22.32 -3.70 20.83
N ALA A 203 -21.12 -3.55 21.40
CA ALA A 203 -20.25 -2.40 21.23
C ALA A 203 -19.37 -2.42 19.96
N ARG A 204 -19.19 -3.54 19.25
CA ARG A 204 -18.18 -3.68 18.17
C ARG A 204 -18.67 -4.38 16.88
N PRO A 205 -19.77 -3.91 16.25
CA PRO A 205 -20.33 -4.47 15.01
C PRO A 205 -19.39 -4.44 13.81
N ASP A 206 -18.34 -3.62 13.90
CA ASP A 206 -17.32 -3.47 12.88
C ASP A 206 -16.47 -4.73 12.73
N ILE A 207 -16.20 -5.52 13.79
CA ILE A 207 -15.24 -6.65 13.80
C ILE A 207 -15.90 -7.99 13.39
N VAL A 208 -16.39 -8.12 12.16
CA VAL A 208 -16.79 -9.43 11.62
C VAL A 208 -15.71 -9.93 10.67
N ALA A 209 -15.00 -10.99 11.07
CA ALA A 209 -14.05 -11.72 10.22
C ALA A 209 -14.55 -13.15 10.07
N TYR A 210 -15.33 -13.40 9.01
CA TYR A 210 -15.83 -14.73 8.69
C TYR A 210 -14.77 -15.48 7.86
N HIS A 211 -14.11 -16.50 8.43
CA HIS A 211 -12.98 -17.23 7.80
C HIS A 211 -11.73 -16.37 7.49
N PRO A 212 -11.14 -15.67 8.49
CA PRO A 212 -9.90 -14.92 8.32
C PRO A 212 -8.74 -15.81 7.89
N ARG A 213 -7.79 -15.24 7.14
CA ARG A 213 -6.47 -15.82 6.89
C ARG A 213 -5.40 -15.02 7.61
N ALA A 214 -4.23 -15.63 7.81
CA ALA A 214 -3.07 -14.96 8.35
C ALA A 214 -1.87 -15.07 7.40
N VAL A 215 -1.11 -13.99 7.31
CA VAL A 215 0.17 -13.95 6.61
C VAL A 215 1.26 -13.57 7.61
N VAL A 216 2.25 -14.43 7.77
CA VAL A 216 3.46 -14.14 8.55
C VAL A 216 4.51 -13.57 7.61
N ILE A 217 5.06 -12.40 7.93
CA ILE A 217 6.18 -11.79 7.21
C ILE A 217 7.41 -11.85 8.08
N ILE A 218 8.40 -12.66 7.68
CA ILE A 218 9.57 -12.94 8.51
C ILE A 218 10.79 -13.21 7.64
N GLY A 219 11.94 -12.72 8.09
CA GLY A 219 13.23 -13.09 7.52
C GLY A 219 13.46 -12.58 6.09
N ARG A 220 14.65 -12.89 5.57
CA ARG A 220 15.11 -12.53 4.23
C ARG A 220 15.40 -13.79 3.44
N SER A 221 15.08 -13.77 2.14
CA SER A 221 15.43 -14.80 1.18
C SER A 221 16.39 -14.30 0.08
N HIS A 222 16.98 -13.11 0.23
CA HIS A 222 17.94 -12.55 -0.74
C HIS A 222 19.17 -13.43 -1.03
N THR A 223 19.56 -14.31 -0.09
CA THR A 223 20.66 -15.27 -0.24
C THR A 223 20.18 -16.70 -0.47
N TRP A 224 18.88 -16.91 -0.69
CA TRP A 224 18.34 -18.25 -0.80
C TRP A 224 18.55 -18.83 -2.18
N GLU A 225 18.86 -20.12 -2.18
CA GLU A 225 18.84 -20.92 -3.39
C GLU A 225 17.40 -21.36 -3.72
N GLU A 226 17.21 -21.74 -4.97
CA GLU A 226 15.93 -22.23 -5.49
C GLU A 226 15.37 -23.43 -4.67
N THR A 227 16.23 -24.23 -4.04
CA THR A 227 15.81 -25.32 -3.14
C THR A 227 15.08 -24.82 -1.90
N GLN A 228 15.52 -23.72 -1.30
CA GLN A 228 14.89 -23.10 -0.14
C GLN A 228 13.55 -22.44 -0.53
N LEU A 229 13.49 -21.80 -1.69
CA LEU A 229 12.24 -21.21 -2.21
C LEU A 229 11.18 -22.29 -2.42
N ARG A 230 11.55 -23.42 -3.06
CA ARG A 230 10.65 -24.57 -3.21
C ARG A 230 10.25 -25.18 -1.88
N ALA A 231 11.16 -25.24 -0.91
CA ALA A 231 10.87 -25.74 0.42
C ALA A 231 9.84 -24.87 1.14
N LEU A 232 10.01 -23.54 1.14
CA LEU A 232 9.04 -22.60 1.70
C LEU A 232 7.68 -22.76 1.03
N HIS A 233 7.64 -22.84 -0.30
CA HIS A 233 6.40 -23.10 -1.03
C HIS A 233 5.74 -24.42 -0.60
N GLY A 234 6.52 -25.50 -0.47
CA GLY A 234 6.02 -26.79 -0.02
C GLY A 234 5.51 -26.78 1.43
N LEU A 235 6.18 -26.07 2.34
CA LEU A 235 5.72 -25.94 3.72
C LEU A 235 4.42 -25.13 3.78
N ASN A 236 4.32 -24.03 3.03
CA ASN A 236 3.10 -23.24 2.91
C ASN A 236 1.92 -24.02 2.33
N SER A 237 2.14 -24.85 1.29
CA SER A 237 1.04 -25.60 0.65
C SER A 237 0.39 -26.66 1.53
N ARG A 238 1.03 -26.99 2.67
CA ARG A 238 0.52 -27.93 3.69
C ARG A 238 -0.15 -27.23 4.86
N MET A 239 -0.13 -25.89 4.91
CA MET A 239 -0.84 -25.10 5.90
C MET A 239 -2.17 -24.61 5.32
N HIS A 240 -3.20 -24.59 6.17
CA HIS A 240 -4.50 -24.04 5.81
C HIS A 240 -4.72 -22.73 6.56
N GLY A 241 -5.06 -21.66 5.84
CA GLY A 241 -5.41 -20.37 6.44
C GLY A 241 -4.23 -19.54 6.96
N ILE A 242 -3.00 -20.08 7.01
CA ILE A 242 -1.77 -19.36 7.36
C ILE A 242 -0.76 -19.50 6.23
N THR A 243 -0.12 -18.42 5.83
CA THR A 243 0.98 -18.40 4.85
C THR A 243 2.17 -17.65 5.43
N VAL A 244 3.38 -18.14 5.20
CA VAL A 244 4.63 -17.45 5.56
C VAL A 244 5.28 -16.89 4.31
N MET A 245 5.70 -15.63 4.35
CA MET A 245 6.48 -14.99 3.29
C MET A 245 7.67 -14.22 3.85
N THR A 246 8.70 -14.03 3.02
CA THR A 246 9.87 -13.21 3.39
C THR A 246 9.67 -11.75 3.00
N TYR A 247 10.48 -10.85 3.58
CA TYR A 247 10.48 -9.44 3.15
C TYR A 247 10.93 -9.28 1.69
N ASP A 248 11.76 -10.18 1.16
CA ASP A 248 12.14 -10.18 -0.26
C ASP A 248 10.96 -10.58 -1.17
N GLN A 249 10.11 -11.51 -0.72
CA GLN A 249 8.87 -11.84 -1.44
C GLN A 249 7.87 -10.67 -1.37
N LEU A 250 7.80 -9.95 -0.26
CA LEU A 250 6.98 -8.73 -0.15
C LEU A 250 7.47 -7.65 -1.12
N LEU A 251 8.78 -7.39 -1.12
CA LEU A 251 9.39 -6.43 -2.03
C LEU A 251 9.17 -6.83 -3.50
N SER A 252 9.29 -8.12 -3.82
CA SER A 252 9.02 -8.66 -5.17
C SER A 252 7.56 -8.43 -5.59
N GLN A 253 6.60 -8.62 -4.69
CA GLN A 253 5.18 -8.31 -4.96
C GLN A 253 4.98 -6.82 -5.23
N CYS A 254 5.65 -5.95 -4.48
CA CYS A 254 5.58 -4.50 -4.69
C CYS A 254 6.16 -4.10 -6.06
N HIS A 255 7.30 -4.67 -6.46
CA HIS A 255 7.88 -4.46 -7.80
C HIS A 255 6.97 -4.96 -8.92
N ALA A 256 6.32 -6.12 -8.74
CA ALA A 256 5.38 -6.65 -9.71
C ALA A 256 4.19 -5.69 -9.88
N LEU A 257 3.62 -5.20 -8.77
CA LEU A 257 2.53 -4.23 -8.80
C LEU A 257 2.96 -2.92 -9.50
N LEU A 258 4.12 -2.37 -9.14
CA LEU A 258 4.65 -1.16 -9.78
C LEU A 258 4.80 -1.37 -11.30
N SER A 259 5.39 -2.49 -11.72
CA SER A 259 5.56 -2.85 -13.13
C SER A 259 4.24 -2.95 -13.87
N HIS A 260 3.20 -3.52 -13.23
CA HIS A 260 1.87 -3.61 -13.82
C HIS A 260 1.22 -2.24 -13.99
N VAL A 261 1.32 -1.36 -12.99
CA VAL A 261 0.73 -0.01 -13.06
C VAL A 261 1.45 0.83 -14.12
N THR A 262 2.77 0.72 -14.24
CA THR A 262 3.53 1.44 -15.27
C THR A 262 3.27 0.91 -16.67
N ALA A 263 3.11 -0.41 -16.85
CA ALA A 263 2.82 -1.00 -18.17
C ALA A 263 1.39 -0.70 -18.67
N ILE A 264 0.44 -0.48 -17.76
CA ILE A 264 -0.92 -0.02 -18.13
C ILE A 264 -0.86 1.40 -18.70
N ASP A 265 0.01 2.25 -18.16
CA ASP A 265 0.22 3.63 -18.63
C ASP A 265 0.80 3.63 -20.05
N GLU A 266 1.86 2.85 -20.30
CA GLU A 266 2.49 2.73 -21.63
C GLU A 266 1.54 2.16 -22.70
N ASN A 267 0.66 1.22 -22.34
CA ASN A 267 -0.33 0.66 -23.27
C ASN A 267 -1.53 1.59 -23.51
N ALA A 268 -1.83 2.50 -22.60
CA ALA A 268 -2.84 3.55 -22.81
C ALA A 268 -2.34 4.62 -23.81
N GLU A 269 -1.03 4.85 -23.89
CA GLU A 269 -0.40 5.73 -24.89
C GLU A 269 -0.31 5.10 -26.30
N GLY A 270 -0.48 3.78 -26.43
CA GLY A 270 -0.19 3.01 -27.64
C GLY A 270 -1.36 2.73 -28.61
N GLN A 271 -2.58 3.22 -28.38
CA GLN A 271 -3.69 3.06 -29.34
C GLN A 271 -3.86 4.34 -30.19
N PRO A 272 -3.28 4.42 -31.40
CA PRO A 272 -3.75 5.39 -32.37
C PRO A 272 -5.18 5.02 -32.77
N SER A 273 -6.12 5.91 -32.47
CA SER A 273 -7.47 5.87 -32.99
C SER A 273 -7.44 5.66 -34.50
N GLN A 274 -7.67 4.42 -34.95
CA GLN A 274 -8.01 4.16 -36.34
C GLN A 274 -9.44 4.66 -36.55
N LEU A 275 -9.58 5.96 -36.75
CA LEU A 275 -10.69 6.54 -37.50
C LEU A 275 -10.30 6.48 -38.97
N THR A 276 -10.54 5.31 -39.58
CA THR A 276 -10.59 5.19 -41.04
C THR A 276 -11.95 5.67 -41.54
N ALA A 277 -11.88 6.73 -42.35
CA ALA A 277 -12.76 7.15 -43.46
C ALA A 277 -14.28 7.27 -43.22
#